data_AF-A0A366I9R8-F1
#
_entry.id   AF-A0A366I9R8-F1
#
_cell.length_a   1.000
_cell.length_b   1.000
_cell.length_c   1.000
_cell.angle_alpha   90.00
_cell.angle_beta   90.00
_cell.angle_gamma   90.00
#
_symmetry.space_group_name_H-M   'P 1'
#
loop_
_entity.id
_entity.type
_entity.pdbx_description
1 polymer ?
#
loop_
_entity_poly.entity_id
_entity_poly.type
_entity_poly.pdbx_seq_one_letter_code
_entity_poly.pdbx_strand_id
1 'polypeptide(L)'
;MRKILLGLLLCSTLPTMAFAKDLTSVDEMIRQLNSSQMTDDELWKDDVSPNGAKIKIAKKDGNIFTVGTNFLEVMQVLDAVKYNSEYLVLKSNLICIMISSAAIGGELGKKGQSKVIDTVSSAAKVSPVGTFNIVDGFEFYSSIKTEDNTPIITCGIMKRPI
;
A
#
# COMPACT_ATOMS: atom_id res chain seq x y z
N MET A 1 57.63 -21.88 -23.11
CA MET A 1 56.89 -20.62 -22.82
C MET A 1 55.44 -20.99 -22.50
N ARG A 2 55.04 -20.91 -21.23
CA ARG A 2 53.68 -21.24 -20.73
C ARG A 2 52.73 -20.08 -21.05
N LYS A 3 51.63 -20.33 -21.75
CA LYS A 3 50.49 -19.42 -21.85
C LYS A 3 49.46 -19.86 -20.80
N ILE A 4 49.31 -19.07 -19.74
CA ILE A 4 48.22 -19.25 -18.76
C ILE A 4 47.04 -18.42 -19.29
N LEU A 5 46.00 -19.09 -19.78
CA LEU A 5 44.70 -18.47 -20.02
C LEU A 5 43.99 -18.42 -18.66
N LEU A 6 44.00 -17.25 -18.00
CA LEU A 6 43.11 -17.00 -16.87
C LEU A 6 41.69 -16.77 -17.41
N GLY A 7 40.86 -17.81 -17.33
CA GLY A 7 39.42 -17.67 -17.50
C GLY A 7 38.84 -16.97 -16.27
N LEU A 8 38.51 -15.69 -16.40
CA LEU A 8 37.62 -15.02 -15.45
C LEU A 8 36.22 -15.64 -15.62
N LEU A 9 35.85 -16.49 -14.66
CA LEU A 9 34.46 -16.83 -14.36
C LEU A 9 33.74 -15.52 -13.97
N LEU A 10 33.08 -14.91 -14.94
CA LEU A 10 32.03 -13.94 -14.70
C LEU A 10 30.91 -14.68 -13.97
N CYS A 11 30.92 -14.60 -12.63
CA CYS A 11 29.75 -14.91 -11.81
C CYS A 11 28.64 -13.96 -12.24
N SER A 12 27.78 -14.42 -13.15
CA SER A 12 26.49 -13.83 -13.43
C SER A 12 25.72 -13.79 -12.11
N THR A 13 25.57 -12.61 -11.53
CA THR A 13 24.65 -12.39 -10.42
C THR A 13 23.26 -12.67 -10.96
N LEU A 14 22.76 -13.88 -10.73
CA LEU A 14 21.36 -14.21 -10.93
C LEU A 14 20.55 -13.12 -10.22
N PRO A 15 19.59 -12.47 -10.91
CA PRO A 15 18.70 -11.54 -10.24
C PRO A 15 18.04 -12.32 -9.12
N THR A 16 18.30 -11.91 -7.88
CA THR A 16 17.64 -12.47 -6.71
C THR A 16 16.15 -12.25 -6.92
N MET A 17 15.43 -13.32 -7.25
CA MET A 17 13.98 -13.29 -7.22
C MET A 17 13.62 -12.93 -5.79
N ALA A 18 13.23 -11.68 -5.55
CA ALA A 18 12.73 -11.25 -4.26
C ALA A 18 11.50 -12.12 -3.98
N PHE A 19 11.66 -13.10 -3.09
CA PHE A 19 10.58 -13.96 -2.65
C PHE A 19 9.41 -13.08 -2.18
N ALA A 20 8.19 -13.42 -2.60
CA ALA A 20 7.00 -12.72 -2.16
C ALA A 20 6.95 -12.76 -0.63
N LYS A 21 7.02 -11.59 0.01
CA LYS A 21 6.89 -11.50 1.45
C LYS A 21 5.42 -11.62 1.84
N ASP A 22 5.15 -12.28 2.96
CA ASP A 22 3.83 -12.28 3.56
C ASP A 22 3.56 -10.96 4.28
N LEU A 23 2.32 -10.49 4.19
CA LEU A 23 1.84 -9.42 5.06
C LEU A 23 1.80 -9.94 6.49
N THR A 24 1.80 -9.02 7.46
CA THR A 24 1.55 -9.39 8.84
C THR A 24 0.12 -9.94 9.02
N SER A 25 -0.20 -10.50 10.18
CA SER A 25 -1.53 -11.06 10.43
C SER A 25 -2.62 -9.97 10.41
N VAL A 26 -3.87 -10.35 10.16
CA VAL A 26 -5.03 -9.45 10.23
C VAL A 26 -5.10 -8.74 11.58
N ASP A 27 -4.90 -9.47 12.67
CA ASP A 27 -4.92 -8.91 14.03
C ASP A 27 -3.78 -7.91 14.25
N GLU A 28 -2.59 -8.18 13.71
CA GLU A 28 -1.47 -7.25 13.81
C GLU A 28 -1.68 -6.00 12.95
N MET A 29 -2.24 -6.13 11.74
CA MET A 29 -2.63 -4.97 10.92
C MET A 29 -3.63 -4.08 11.65
N ILE A 30 -4.68 -4.68 12.24
CA ILE A 30 -5.68 -3.97 13.04
C ILE A 30 -5.03 -3.29 14.25
N ARG A 31 -4.18 -3.99 14.99
CA ARG A 31 -3.47 -3.45 16.16
C ARG A 31 -2.63 -2.23 15.78
N GLN A 32 -1.89 -2.29 14.67
CA GLN A 32 -1.06 -1.18 14.18
C GLN A 32 -1.93 0.02 13.78
N LEU A 33 -3.03 -0.20 13.06
CA LEU A 33 -3.98 0.85 12.67
C LEU A 33 -4.64 1.51 13.89
N ASN A 34 -4.95 0.75 14.94
CA ASN A 34 -5.52 1.28 16.17
C ASN A 34 -4.47 2.06 16.98
N SER A 35 -3.24 1.54 17.07
CA SER A 35 -2.15 2.22 17.77
C SER A 35 -1.74 3.55 17.12
N SER A 36 -1.92 3.67 15.80
CA SER A 36 -1.71 4.91 15.03
C SER A 36 -2.93 5.82 15.00
N GLN A 37 -4.00 5.49 15.74
CA GLN A 37 -5.25 6.23 15.84
C GLN A 37 -6.03 6.36 14.51
N MET A 38 -5.64 5.58 13.48
CA MET A 38 -6.34 5.56 12.20
C MET A 38 -7.73 4.92 12.30
N THR A 39 -7.91 4.02 13.26
CA THR A 39 -9.18 3.37 13.60
C THR A 39 -9.22 3.08 15.11
N ASP A 40 -10.28 2.46 15.60
CA ASP A 40 -10.46 2.05 17.00
C ASP A 40 -11.01 0.60 17.03
N ASP A 41 -10.73 -0.15 18.11
CA ASP A 41 -11.07 -1.59 18.22
C ASP A 41 -12.56 -1.85 17.98
N GLU A 42 -13.44 -0.98 18.48
CA GLU A 42 -14.89 -1.08 18.39
C GLU A 42 -15.46 -0.83 16.98
N LEU A 43 -14.68 -0.25 16.07
CA LEU A 43 -15.13 0.09 14.72
C LEU A 43 -15.07 -1.10 13.76
N TRP A 44 -14.29 -2.13 14.09
CA TRP A 44 -14.06 -3.27 13.22
C TRP A 44 -15.26 -4.22 13.17
N LYS A 45 -15.65 -4.58 11.95
CA LYS A 45 -16.73 -5.54 11.67
C LYS A 45 -16.22 -6.65 10.78
N ASP A 46 -16.69 -7.86 11.03
CA ASP A 46 -16.53 -8.98 10.10
C ASP A 46 -17.38 -8.77 8.85
N ASP A 47 -16.81 -9.04 7.68
CA ASP A 47 -17.50 -9.01 6.41
C ASP A 47 -16.90 -10.06 5.45
N VAL A 48 -17.49 -10.18 4.27
CA VAL A 48 -17.05 -11.08 3.20
C VAL A 48 -16.87 -10.28 1.92
N SER A 49 -15.68 -10.33 1.34
CA SER A 49 -15.38 -9.67 0.06
C SER A 49 -16.18 -10.29 -1.10
N PRO A 50 -16.30 -9.62 -2.26
CA PRO A 50 -17.05 -10.14 -3.41
C PRO A 50 -16.59 -11.51 -3.93
N ASN A 51 -15.34 -11.89 -3.67
CA ASN A 51 -14.78 -13.20 -4.02
C ASN A 51 -14.89 -14.24 -2.87
N GLY A 52 -15.63 -13.95 -1.80
CA GLY A 52 -15.88 -14.88 -0.70
C GLY A 52 -14.81 -14.92 0.39
N ALA A 53 -13.79 -14.04 0.36
CA ALA A 53 -12.77 -14.01 1.38
C ALA A 53 -13.29 -13.31 2.65
N LYS A 54 -12.91 -13.84 3.82
CA LYS A 54 -13.20 -13.19 5.11
C LYS A 54 -12.35 -11.93 5.25
N ILE A 55 -12.98 -10.83 5.61
CA ILE A 55 -12.35 -9.52 5.74
C ILE A 55 -12.83 -8.82 7.01
N LYS A 56 -12.06 -7.82 7.45
CA LYS A 56 -12.44 -6.89 8.51
C LYS A 56 -12.59 -5.49 7.90
N ILE A 57 -13.67 -4.79 8.25
CA ILE A 57 -13.94 -3.42 7.76
C ILE A 57 -14.11 -2.47 8.93
N ALA A 58 -13.50 -1.29 8.84
CA ALA A 58 -13.72 -0.18 9.78
C ALA A 58 -13.99 1.13 9.01
N LYS A 59 -14.79 2.03 9.59
CA LYS A 59 -15.08 3.35 9.03
C LYS A 59 -14.77 4.44 10.05
N LYS A 60 -13.88 5.36 9.72
CA LYS A 60 -13.50 6.50 10.57
C LYS A 60 -13.11 7.71 9.72
N ASP A 61 -13.65 8.88 10.05
CA ASP A 61 -13.29 10.17 9.42
C ASP A 61 -13.31 10.19 7.88
N GLY A 62 -14.31 9.55 7.28
CA GLY A 62 -14.46 9.45 5.82
C GLY A 62 -13.53 8.43 5.15
N ASN A 63 -12.78 7.66 5.93
CA ASN A 63 -11.99 6.53 5.47
C ASN A 63 -12.73 5.22 5.72
N ILE A 64 -12.61 4.30 4.77
CA ILE A 64 -13.07 2.92 4.85
C ILE A 64 -11.84 2.04 4.75
N PHE A 65 -11.52 1.35 5.84
CA PHE A 65 -10.42 0.41 5.93
C PHE A 65 -10.93 -0.99 5.67
N THR A 66 -10.22 -1.75 4.84
CA THR A 66 -10.52 -3.15 4.55
C THR A 66 -9.25 -3.97 4.75
N VAL A 67 -9.29 -4.93 5.67
CA VAL A 67 -8.16 -5.82 5.99
C VAL A 67 -8.55 -7.25 5.60
N GLY A 68 -7.68 -7.91 4.84
CA GLY A 68 -7.75 -9.35 4.56
C GLY A 68 -6.40 -10.01 4.77
N THR A 69 -6.34 -11.35 4.66
CA THR A 69 -5.09 -12.10 4.86
C THR A 69 -3.95 -11.68 3.92
N ASN A 70 -4.29 -11.22 2.70
CA ASN A 70 -3.32 -10.91 1.66
C ASN A 70 -3.34 -9.44 1.23
N PHE A 71 -4.13 -8.58 1.88
CA PHE A 71 -4.20 -7.17 1.53
C PHE A 71 -4.65 -6.29 2.69
N LEU A 72 -4.25 -5.02 2.63
CA LEU A 72 -4.82 -3.92 3.40
C LEU A 72 -5.10 -2.78 2.42
N GLU A 73 -6.33 -2.28 2.42
CA GLU A 73 -6.77 -1.15 1.60
C GLU A 73 -7.45 -0.10 2.47
N VAL A 74 -7.29 1.17 2.10
CA VAL A 74 -8.10 2.28 2.59
C VAL A 74 -8.67 3.06 1.41
N MET A 75 -9.98 3.26 1.43
CA MET A 75 -10.68 4.17 0.53
C MET A 75 -11.08 5.42 1.31
N GLN A 76 -10.68 6.58 0.82
CA GLN A 76 -10.98 7.88 1.40
C GLN A 76 -11.88 8.68 0.47
N VAL A 77 -13.03 9.10 0.98
CA VAL A 77 -13.92 10.03 0.29
C VAL A 77 -13.55 11.45 0.71
N LEU A 78 -13.25 12.32 -0.25
CA LEU A 78 -12.81 13.69 -0.01
C LEU A 78 -13.95 14.70 -0.21
N ASP A 79 -14.08 15.65 0.72
CA ASP A 79 -15.02 16.77 0.58
C ASP A 79 -14.53 17.73 -0.51
N ALA A 80 -15.23 17.75 -1.65
CA ALA A 80 -14.88 18.56 -2.83
C ALA A 80 -14.85 20.09 -2.56
N VAL A 81 -15.49 20.55 -1.48
CA VAL A 81 -15.68 21.99 -1.20
C VAL A 81 -14.51 22.58 -0.40
N LYS A 82 -13.66 21.76 0.24
CA LYS A 82 -12.77 22.24 1.31
C LYS A 82 -11.28 22.20 1.05
N TYR A 83 -10.78 21.59 -0.04
CA TYR A 83 -9.35 21.25 -0.11
C TYR A 83 -8.67 21.67 -1.42
N ASN A 84 -7.52 22.34 -1.29
CA ASN A 84 -6.59 22.53 -2.39
C ASN A 84 -5.90 21.19 -2.73
N SER A 85 -5.42 21.03 -3.96
CA SER A 85 -4.83 19.78 -4.46
C SER A 85 -3.58 19.33 -3.67
N GLU A 86 -2.80 20.27 -3.14
CA GLU A 86 -1.59 19.97 -2.36
C GLU A 86 -1.89 19.31 -1.02
N TYR A 87 -2.88 19.82 -0.28
CA TYR A 87 -3.29 19.23 1.00
C TYR A 87 -3.82 17.81 0.81
N LEU A 88 -4.58 17.57 -0.27
CA LEU A 88 -5.09 16.25 -0.61
C LEU A 88 -3.95 15.25 -0.86
N VAL A 89 -2.97 15.62 -1.68
CA VAL A 89 -1.79 14.77 -1.96
C VAL A 89 -1.00 14.47 -0.69
N LEU A 90 -0.80 15.46 0.18
CA LEU A 90 -0.08 15.26 1.44
C LEU A 90 -0.83 14.28 2.37
N LYS A 91 -2.16 14.46 2.52
CA LYS A 91 -3.00 13.58 3.34
C LYS A 91 -2.99 12.15 2.80
N SER A 92 -3.08 11.99 1.48
CA SER A 92 -3.01 10.67 0.83
C SER A 92 -1.66 10.01 1.03
N ASN A 93 -0.55 10.74 0.87
CA ASN A 93 0.78 10.21 1.15
C ASN A 93 0.89 9.68 2.57
N LEU A 94 0.44 10.46 3.57
CA LEU A 94 0.48 10.06 4.97
C LEU A 94 -0.32 8.78 5.22
N ILE A 95 -1.57 8.73 4.75
CA ILE A 95 -2.43 7.55 4.89
C ILE A 95 -1.82 6.33 4.21
N CYS A 96 -1.38 6.46 2.96
CA CYS A 96 -0.76 5.39 2.20
C CYS A 96 0.51 4.84 2.89
N ILE A 97 1.33 5.71 3.51
CA ILE A 97 2.53 5.30 4.28
C ILE A 97 2.13 4.55 5.55
N MET A 98 1.14 5.04 6.29
CA MET A 98 0.71 4.41 7.53
C MET A 98 0.10 3.04 7.28
N ILE A 99 -0.76 2.88 6.26
CA ILE A 99 -1.30 1.54 5.94
C ILE A 99 -0.22 0.59 5.46
N SER A 100 0.77 1.08 4.70
CA SER A 100 1.88 0.24 4.25
C SER A 100 2.72 -0.23 5.42
N SER A 101 2.96 0.65 6.40
CA SER A 101 3.69 0.31 7.63
C SER A 101 2.91 -0.70 8.49
N ALA A 102 1.59 -0.51 8.63
CA ALA A 102 0.72 -1.46 9.33
C ALA A 102 0.75 -2.85 8.68
N ALA A 103 0.66 -2.92 7.34
CA ALA A 103 0.63 -4.17 6.61
C ALA A 103 1.93 -4.98 6.68
N ILE A 104 3.08 -4.32 6.80
CA ILE A 104 4.38 -4.97 6.94
C ILE A 104 4.78 -5.19 8.41
N GLY A 105 3.97 -4.74 9.37
CA GLY A 105 4.22 -4.88 10.81
C GLY A 105 5.34 -3.98 11.34
N GLY A 106 5.62 -2.84 10.72
CA GLY A 106 6.69 -1.93 11.13
C GLY A 106 6.88 -0.73 10.21
N GLU A 107 7.79 0.18 10.58
CA GLU A 107 8.04 1.39 9.78
C GLU A 107 8.66 1.07 8.41
N LEU A 108 8.14 1.71 7.37
CA LEU A 108 8.81 1.74 6.08
C LEU A 108 10.16 2.47 6.19
N GLY A 109 11.21 1.87 5.63
CA GLY A 109 12.47 2.58 5.43
C GLY A 109 12.30 3.75 4.45
N LYS A 110 13.24 4.70 4.44
CA LYS A 110 13.19 5.90 3.58
C LYS A 110 12.91 5.60 2.10
N LYS A 111 13.49 4.51 1.57
CA LYS A 111 13.26 4.07 0.19
C LYS A 111 11.83 3.57 -0.03
N GLY A 112 11.26 2.86 0.95
CA GLY A 112 9.88 2.41 0.91
C GLY A 112 8.91 3.59 0.95
N GLN A 113 9.13 4.54 1.86
CA GLN A 113 8.32 5.77 1.95
C GLN A 113 8.36 6.58 0.65
N SER A 114 9.55 6.77 0.06
CA SER A 114 9.71 7.46 -1.22
C SER A 114 8.89 6.80 -2.33
N LYS A 115 8.94 5.46 -2.44
CA LYS A 115 8.16 4.73 -3.45
C LYS A 115 6.65 4.85 -3.25
N VAL A 116 6.18 4.85 -2.00
CA VAL A 116 4.76 5.09 -1.71
C VAL A 116 4.37 6.49 -2.20
N ILE A 117 5.16 7.52 -1.88
CA ILE A 117 4.93 8.90 -2.32
C ILE A 117 4.94 9.01 -3.85
N ASP A 118 5.89 8.36 -4.52
CA ASP A 118 6.00 8.36 -5.98
C ASP A 118 4.77 7.71 -6.62
N THR A 119 4.23 6.65 -6.00
CA THR A 119 3.02 5.98 -6.47
C THR A 119 1.82 6.91 -6.39
N VAL A 120 1.55 7.49 -5.23
CA VAL A 120 0.42 8.43 -5.03
C VAL A 120 0.54 9.63 -5.97
N SER A 121 1.73 10.22 -6.06
CA SER A 121 1.98 11.36 -6.94
C SER A 121 1.80 11.01 -8.42
N SER A 122 2.08 9.77 -8.80
CA SER A 122 1.84 9.28 -10.15
C SER A 122 0.35 9.02 -10.39
N ALA A 123 -0.39 8.45 -9.42
CA ALA A 123 -1.84 8.23 -9.51
C ALA A 123 -2.59 9.54 -9.76
N ALA A 124 -2.17 10.62 -9.09
CA ALA A 124 -2.73 11.96 -9.30
C ALA A 124 -2.55 12.50 -10.74
N LYS A 125 -1.55 12.01 -11.48
CA LYS A 125 -1.28 12.42 -12.88
C LYS A 125 -2.03 11.58 -13.91
N VAL A 126 -2.38 10.33 -13.57
CA VAL A 126 -2.96 9.36 -14.51
C VAL A 126 -4.38 8.91 -14.12
N SER A 127 -5.07 9.73 -13.32
CA SER A 127 -6.48 9.52 -12.95
C SER A 127 -7.33 9.18 -14.20
N PRO A 128 -8.16 8.12 -14.18
CA PRO A 128 -8.53 7.29 -13.01
C PRO A 128 -7.79 5.95 -12.89
N VAL A 129 -6.76 5.69 -13.72
CA VAL A 129 -6.22 4.34 -13.95
C VAL A 129 -5.49 3.76 -12.73
N GLY A 130 -5.07 4.61 -11.78
CA GLY A 130 -4.25 4.21 -10.64
C GLY A 130 -2.82 3.85 -11.04
N THR A 131 -1.97 3.66 -10.05
CA THR A 131 -0.55 3.36 -10.21
C THR A 131 -0.11 2.34 -9.17
N PHE A 132 0.93 1.59 -9.53
CA PHE A 132 1.45 0.48 -8.74
C PHE A 132 2.97 0.60 -8.61
N ASN A 133 3.51 0.18 -7.46
CA ASN A 133 4.95 0.03 -7.25
C ASN A 133 5.26 -1.12 -6.30
N ILE A 134 6.47 -1.65 -6.40
CA ILE A 134 6.97 -2.64 -5.44
C ILE A 134 7.64 -1.94 -4.27
N VAL A 135 7.03 -2.03 -3.09
CA VAL A 135 7.53 -1.47 -1.82
C VAL A 135 7.94 -2.64 -0.93
N ASP A 136 9.24 -2.76 -0.65
CA ASP A 136 9.82 -3.79 0.23
C ASP A 136 9.44 -5.27 -0.04
N GLY A 137 9.04 -5.59 -1.28
CA GLY A 137 8.65 -6.94 -1.70
C GLY A 137 7.13 -7.14 -1.83
N PHE A 138 6.36 -6.10 -1.55
CA PHE A 138 4.90 -6.05 -1.64
C PHE A 138 4.46 -5.20 -2.82
N GLU A 139 3.27 -5.47 -3.34
CA GLU A 139 2.64 -4.64 -4.36
C GLU A 139 1.82 -3.55 -3.68
N PHE A 140 2.28 -2.31 -3.78
CA PHE A 140 1.57 -1.13 -3.32
C PHE A 140 0.86 -0.47 -4.50
N TYR A 141 -0.35 0.03 -4.29
CA TYR A 141 -1.11 0.73 -5.31
C TYR A 141 -1.83 1.96 -4.74
N SER A 142 -2.07 2.91 -5.63
CA SER A 142 -2.92 4.05 -5.34
C SER A 142 -3.77 4.40 -6.55
N SER A 143 -5.01 4.82 -6.34
CA SER A 143 -5.86 5.37 -7.39
C SER A 143 -6.58 6.60 -6.89
N ILE A 144 -6.87 7.51 -7.82
CA ILE A 144 -7.72 8.68 -7.59
C ILE A 144 -8.79 8.62 -8.67
N LYS A 145 -10.05 8.60 -8.25
CA LYS A 145 -11.21 8.70 -9.13
C LYS A 145 -12.14 9.81 -8.66
N THR A 146 -13.00 10.29 -9.53
CA THR A 146 -14.06 11.23 -9.16
C THR A 146 -15.41 10.55 -9.41
N GLU A 147 -16.26 10.53 -8.39
CA GLU A 147 -17.61 9.98 -8.44
C GLU A 147 -18.57 11.06 -7.94
N ASP A 148 -19.56 11.46 -8.75
CA ASP A 148 -20.47 12.57 -8.44
C ASP A 148 -19.77 13.85 -7.95
N ASN A 149 -18.71 14.28 -8.67
CA ASN A 149 -17.82 15.40 -8.32
C ASN A 149 -17.09 15.26 -6.98
N THR A 150 -17.11 14.08 -6.37
CA THR A 150 -16.44 13.76 -5.11
C THR A 150 -15.17 12.96 -5.41
N PRO A 151 -13.97 13.50 -5.11
CA PRO A 151 -12.74 12.75 -5.26
C PRO A 151 -12.69 11.59 -4.26
N ILE A 152 -12.37 10.41 -4.75
CA ILE A 152 -12.14 9.21 -3.95
C ILE A 152 -10.71 8.75 -4.19
N ILE A 153 -9.97 8.59 -3.10
CA ILE A 153 -8.60 8.12 -3.13
C ILE A 153 -8.55 6.74 -2.50
N THR A 154 -7.93 5.80 -3.20
CA THR A 154 -7.66 4.48 -2.67
C THR A 154 -6.15 4.32 -2.53
N CYS A 155 -5.71 3.83 -1.37
CA CYS A 155 -4.37 3.29 -1.17
C CYS A 155 -4.51 1.83 -0.78
N GLY A 156 -3.66 0.96 -1.30
CA GLY A 156 -3.61 -0.41 -0.80
C GLY A 156 -2.25 -1.06 -0.98
N ILE A 157 -2.07 -2.14 -0.23
CA ILE A 157 -0.89 -2.99 -0.27
C ILE A 157 -1.35 -4.43 -0.25
N MET A 158 -0.76 -5.24 -1.12
CA MET A 158 -1.10 -6.65 -1.24
C MET A 158 0.14 -7.52 -1.40
N LYS A 159 -0.02 -8.78 -1.00
CA LYS A 159 0.97 -9.82 -1.27
C LYS A 159 1.13 -9.96 -2.79
N ARG A 160 2.37 -10.00 -3.25
CA ARG A 160 2.67 -10.19 -4.68
C ARG A 160 2.21 -11.58 -5.15
N PRO A 161 1.46 -11.70 -6.25
CA PRO A 161 1.22 -12.99 -6.88
C PRO A 161 2.54 -13.56 -7.41
N ILE A 162 2.83 -14.82 -7.07
CA ILE A 162 4.00 -15.57 -7.58
C ILE A 162 3.65 -16.15 -8.94
#